data_AF-A0A9D6QTB5-F1
#
_entry.id   AF-A0A9D6QTB5-F1
#
_cell.length_a   1.000
_cell.length_b   1.000
_cell.length_c   1.000
_cell.angle_alpha   90.00
_cell.angle_beta   90.00
_cell.angle_gamma   90.00
#
_symmetry.space_group_name_H-M   'P 1'
#
loop_
_entity.id
_entity.type
_entity.pdbx_description
1 polymer ?
#
loop_
_entity_poly.entity_id
_entity_poly.type
_entity_poly.pdbx_seq_one_letter_code
_entity_poly.pdbx_strand_id
1 'polypeptide(L)'
;MVQKIRKKVKKGPKAPHAVPLAIVMTALYGFQREGRDFRRPFEDPAKLRAALRLQLEQEIIPADRVLSYREYLEWGLKDSPGRLAEMFSRPGSIPMGPASDEEDLGSRPRLGILPIIAVVKGLQLETFGEKIGREWSEVAQVAFQNSVYPAFNLIAGYDLLLYTPSHHARDMNRSIAAINQMTEEAFHQAGRPYPGPFDPLPEEILSRIPLQEPFAS
;
A
#
# COMPACT_ATOMS: atom_id res chain seq x y z
N MET A 1 25.08 26.42 -23.99
CA MET A 1 23.71 25.88 -23.93
C MET A 1 23.81 24.36 -23.99
N VAL A 2 23.74 23.67 -22.86
CA VAL A 2 23.95 22.20 -22.81
C VAL A 2 22.64 21.50 -23.12
N GLN A 3 22.57 20.82 -24.27
CA GLN A 3 21.43 19.97 -24.62
C GLN A 3 21.37 18.79 -23.65
N LYS A 4 20.34 18.76 -22.78
CA LYS A 4 20.03 17.57 -21.98
C LYS A 4 19.63 16.43 -22.91
N ILE A 5 20.53 15.47 -23.10
CA ILE A 5 20.26 14.22 -23.81
C ILE A 5 19.23 13.45 -22.96
N ARG A 6 17.96 13.46 -23.36
CA ARG A 6 16.95 12.55 -22.81
C ARG A 6 17.34 11.13 -23.22
N LYS A 7 17.83 10.32 -22.27
CA LYS A 7 18.03 8.88 -22.46
C LYS A 7 16.70 8.30 -22.95
N LYS A 8 16.66 7.83 -24.20
CA LYS A 8 15.52 7.07 -24.72
C LYS A 8 15.41 5.80 -23.89
N VAL A 9 14.34 5.68 -23.11
CA VAL A 9 13.92 4.43 -22.47
C VAL A 9 13.88 3.37 -23.58
N LYS A 10 14.71 2.33 -23.48
CA LYS A 10 14.69 1.23 -24.44
C LYS A 10 13.39 0.45 -24.23
N LYS A 11 12.31 0.89 -24.87
CA LYS A 11 11.05 0.15 -25.00
C LYS A 11 11.35 -1.15 -25.74
N GLY A 12 11.54 -2.22 -24.98
CA GLY A 12 11.78 -3.56 -25.49
C GLY A 12 11.21 -4.58 -24.52
N PRO A 13 11.06 -5.85 -24.94
CA PRO A 13 10.42 -6.89 -24.13
C PRO A 13 11.11 -7.16 -22.79
N LYS A 14 12.36 -6.72 -22.63
CA LYS A 14 13.16 -6.85 -21.40
C LYS A 14 13.17 -5.59 -20.52
N ALA A 15 12.49 -4.52 -20.91
CA ALA A 15 12.48 -3.28 -20.12
C ALA A 15 11.85 -3.53 -18.74
N PRO A 16 12.38 -2.93 -17.67
CA PRO A 16 11.71 -2.95 -16.38
C PRO A 16 10.44 -2.09 -16.44
N HIS A 17 9.40 -2.57 -15.76
CA HIS A 17 8.11 -1.93 -15.64
C HIS A 17 7.82 -1.71 -14.17
N ALA A 18 7.30 -0.53 -13.86
CA ALA A 18 6.79 -0.17 -12.55
C ALA A 18 5.30 -0.51 -12.52
N VAL A 19 4.91 -1.41 -11.64
CA VAL A 19 3.52 -1.79 -11.42
C VAL A 19 3.05 -1.16 -10.11
N PRO A 20 2.12 -0.17 -10.14
CA PRO A 20 1.59 0.44 -8.93
C PRO A 20 0.60 -0.50 -8.26
N LEU A 21 0.90 -0.81 -7.00
CA LEU A 21 0.10 -1.62 -6.11
C LEU A 21 -0.30 -0.81 -4.88
N ALA A 22 -1.31 -1.28 -4.18
CA ALA A 22 -1.69 -0.76 -2.88
C ALA A 22 -2.11 -1.90 -1.96
N ILE A 23 -1.81 -1.72 -0.68
CA ILE A 23 -2.45 -2.47 0.41
C ILE A 23 -3.37 -1.50 1.13
N VAL A 24 -4.63 -1.88 1.27
CA VAL A 24 -5.59 -1.12 2.07
C VAL A 24 -5.66 -1.80 3.44
N MET A 25 -5.64 -1.01 4.50
CA MET A 25 -5.59 -1.51 5.86
C MET A 25 -6.29 -0.59 6.85
N THR A 26 -6.67 -1.15 7.99
CA THR A 26 -7.14 -0.42 9.17
C THR A 26 -6.63 -1.12 10.43
N ALA A 27 -6.45 -0.34 11.50
CA ALA A 27 -6.07 -0.86 12.80
C ALA A 27 -7.20 -0.62 13.80
N LEU A 28 -7.60 -1.68 14.51
CA LEU A 28 -8.60 -1.66 15.57
C LEU A 28 -7.90 -1.93 16.90
N TYR A 29 -7.96 -0.94 17.80
CA TYR A 29 -7.25 -0.99 19.07
C TYR A 29 -8.15 -1.57 20.17
N GLY A 30 -7.63 -2.59 20.83
CA GLY A 30 -8.19 -3.34 21.92
C GLY A 30 -9.50 -4.05 21.65
N PHE A 31 -10.07 -4.59 22.73
CA PHE A 31 -11.36 -5.26 22.70
C PHE A 31 -12.51 -4.32 22.31
N GLN A 32 -12.34 -3.02 22.54
CA GLN A 32 -13.36 -2.01 22.24
C GLN A 32 -13.36 -1.57 20.77
N ARG A 33 -12.36 -2.02 19.97
CA ARG A 33 -12.19 -1.70 18.54
C ARG A 33 -12.12 -0.21 18.27
N GLU A 34 -11.32 0.50 19.07
CA GLU A 34 -11.11 1.93 18.89
C GLU A 34 -10.27 2.20 17.65
N GLY A 35 -10.64 3.19 16.85
CA GLY A 35 -9.72 3.74 15.86
C GLY A 35 -8.77 4.74 16.52
N ARG A 36 -7.47 4.53 16.32
CA ARG A 36 -6.43 5.50 16.66
C ARG A 36 -5.60 5.77 15.42
N ASP A 37 -4.80 6.83 15.45
CA ASP A 37 -3.86 7.06 14.35
C ASP A 37 -2.79 5.95 14.31
N PHE A 38 -2.69 5.30 13.15
CA PHE A 38 -1.71 4.26 12.85
C PHE A 38 -0.86 4.62 11.62
N ARG A 39 -0.90 5.86 11.12
CA ARG A 39 -0.18 6.30 9.91
C ARG A 39 1.26 6.75 10.19
N ARG A 40 1.89 6.15 11.20
CA ARG A 40 3.26 6.48 11.60
C ARG A 40 4.25 5.91 10.57
N PRO A 41 5.43 6.55 10.41
CA PRO A 41 6.53 5.97 9.66
C PRO A 41 6.92 4.58 10.17
N PHE A 42 7.24 3.68 9.24
CA PHE A 42 7.83 2.39 9.58
C PHE A 42 9.23 2.62 10.14
N GLU A 43 9.55 1.97 11.26
CA GLU A 43 10.87 2.09 11.90
C GLU A 43 12.01 1.66 10.96
N ASP A 44 11.75 0.62 10.17
CA ASP A 44 12.69 0.07 9.19
C ASP A 44 11.95 -0.32 7.89
N PRO A 45 11.86 0.59 6.91
CA PRO A 45 11.25 0.31 5.62
C PRO A 45 11.89 -0.87 4.88
N ALA A 46 13.14 -1.23 5.18
CA ALA A 46 13.80 -2.38 4.56
C ALA A 46 13.20 -3.72 5.03
N LYS A 47 12.76 -3.82 6.30
CA LYS A 47 12.04 -5.00 6.81
C LYS A 47 10.67 -5.15 6.14
N LEU A 48 9.92 -4.07 6.04
CA LEU A 48 8.63 -4.08 5.33
C LEU A 48 8.83 -4.50 3.86
N ARG A 49 9.82 -3.92 3.20
CA ARG A 49 10.20 -4.29 1.84
C ARG A 49 10.52 -5.78 1.74
N ALA A 50 11.34 -6.32 2.63
CA ALA A 50 11.69 -7.75 2.64
C ALA A 50 10.45 -8.64 2.80
N ALA A 51 9.52 -8.29 3.70
CA ALA A 51 8.27 -9.01 3.89
C ALA A 51 7.41 -9.01 2.60
N LEU A 52 7.24 -7.86 1.96
CA LEU A 52 6.49 -7.75 0.70
C LEU A 52 7.16 -8.51 -0.45
N ARG A 53 8.49 -8.58 -0.47
CA ARG A 53 9.25 -9.37 -1.45
C ARG A 53 9.03 -10.87 -1.32
N LEU A 54 8.81 -11.38 -0.10
CA LEU A 54 8.48 -12.80 0.11
C LEU A 54 7.17 -13.18 -0.59
N GLN A 55 6.18 -12.27 -0.61
CA GLN A 55 4.91 -12.52 -1.25
C GLN A 55 4.96 -12.35 -2.77
N LEU A 56 5.56 -11.25 -3.23
CA LEU A 56 5.46 -10.83 -4.63
C LEU A 56 6.59 -11.39 -5.49
N GLU A 57 7.69 -11.85 -4.87
CA GLU A 57 8.91 -12.35 -5.53
C GLU A 57 9.49 -11.38 -6.57
N GLN A 58 9.28 -10.08 -6.36
CA GLN A 58 9.81 -9.01 -7.21
C GLN A 58 10.60 -8.03 -6.36
N GLU A 59 11.29 -7.09 -7.00
CA GLU A 59 11.82 -5.94 -6.29
C GLU A 59 10.66 -4.99 -5.95
N ILE A 60 10.58 -4.58 -4.68
CA ILE A 60 9.46 -3.79 -4.15
C ILE A 60 9.96 -2.45 -3.60
N ILE A 61 9.19 -1.39 -3.81
CA ILE A 61 9.47 -0.05 -3.29
C ILE A 61 8.19 0.41 -2.56
N PRO A 62 8.05 0.15 -1.25
CA PRO A 62 6.92 0.63 -0.48
C PRO A 62 7.07 2.10 -0.12
N ALA A 63 5.97 2.78 0.16
CA ALA A 63 6.01 4.02 0.93
C ALA A 63 6.56 3.77 2.35
N ASP A 64 7.18 4.77 2.94
CA ASP A 64 7.75 4.71 4.29
C ASP A 64 6.72 4.84 5.42
N ARG A 65 5.46 5.13 5.08
CA ARG A 65 4.31 5.09 5.98
C ARG A 65 3.03 4.81 5.22
N VAL A 66 1.97 4.57 5.97
CA VAL A 66 0.60 4.53 5.46
C VAL A 66 0.06 5.94 5.26
N LEU A 67 -0.72 6.14 4.20
CA LEU A 67 -1.39 7.38 3.86
C LEU A 67 -2.86 7.34 4.24
N SER A 68 -3.41 8.49 4.60
CA SER A 68 -4.87 8.67 4.64
C SER A 68 -5.47 8.61 3.24
N TYR A 69 -6.79 8.43 3.19
CA TYR A 69 -7.58 8.58 1.97
C TYR A 69 -7.25 9.89 1.23
N ARG A 70 -7.22 11.00 1.97
CA ARG A 70 -6.98 12.34 1.41
C ARG A 70 -5.54 12.48 0.92
N GLU A 71 -4.57 12.07 1.73
CA GLU A 71 -3.16 12.13 1.36
C GLU A 71 -2.87 11.34 0.09
N TYR A 72 -3.45 10.14 -0.04
CA TYR A 72 -3.30 9.33 -1.24
C TYR A 72 -3.89 10.03 -2.48
N LEU A 73 -5.07 10.63 -2.36
CA LEU A 73 -5.70 11.37 -3.46
C LEU A 73 -4.90 12.60 -3.89
N GLU A 74 -4.36 13.33 -2.94
CA GLU A 74 -3.55 14.53 -3.19
C GLU A 74 -2.13 14.19 -3.68
N TRP A 75 -1.66 12.96 -3.46
CA TRP A 75 -0.35 12.52 -3.89
C TRP A 75 -0.26 12.40 -5.43
N GLY A 76 0.29 13.43 -6.07
CA GLY A 76 0.33 13.55 -7.52
C GLY A 76 1.24 12.56 -8.26
N LEU A 77 2.11 11.82 -7.56
CA LEU A 77 3.02 10.86 -8.21
C LEU A 77 2.40 9.47 -8.42
N LYS A 78 1.21 9.20 -7.87
CA LYS A 78 0.50 7.91 -8.06
C LYS A 78 0.25 7.59 -9.54
N ASP A 79 0.12 8.62 -10.38
CA ASP A 79 -0.11 8.48 -11.83
C ASP A 79 1.21 8.36 -12.65
N SER A 80 2.37 8.29 -11.98
CA SER A 80 3.69 8.17 -12.62
C SER A 80 4.59 7.16 -11.91
N PRO A 81 4.15 5.88 -11.80
CA PRO A 81 4.90 4.84 -11.09
C PRO A 81 6.30 4.58 -11.68
N GLY A 82 6.50 4.77 -12.98
CA GLY A 82 7.81 4.65 -13.63
C GLY A 82 8.79 5.66 -13.06
N ARG A 83 8.36 6.92 -12.89
CA ARG A 83 9.17 7.97 -12.27
C ARG A 83 9.50 7.66 -10.80
N LEU A 84 8.53 7.13 -10.05
CA LEU A 84 8.77 6.68 -8.67
C LEU A 84 9.81 5.57 -8.62
N ALA A 85 9.72 4.58 -9.51
CA ALA A 85 10.72 3.52 -9.60
C ALA A 85 12.12 4.07 -9.93
N GLU A 86 12.24 4.99 -10.89
CA GLU A 86 13.52 5.63 -11.23
C GLU A 86 14.16 6.35 -10.04
N MET A 87 13.35 7.07 -9.27
CA MET A 87 13.83 7.86 -8.13
C MET A 87 14.16 6.99 -6.92
N PHE A 88 13.37 5.95 -6.66
CA PHE A 88 13.35 5.26 -5.37
C PHE A 88 13.81 3.79 -5.42
N SER A 89 14.20 3.25 -6.58
CA SER A 89 14.76 1.88 -6.65
C SER A 89 16.01 1.70 -5.80
N ARG A 90 16.89 2.71 -5.72
CA ARG A 90 18.12 2.65 -4.90
C ARG A 90 17.85 2.93 -3.41
N PRO A 91 17.11 4.00 -3.03
CA PRO A 91 16.68 4.19 -1.64
C PRO A 91 15.87 3.04 -1.07
N GLY A 92 15.08 2.38 -1.91
CA GLY A 92 14.28 1.22 -1.54
C GLY A 92 12.94 1.53 -0.88
N SER A 93 12.62 2.80 -0.62
CA SER A 93 11.33 3.28 -0.15
C SER A 93 10.98 4.66 -0.72
N ILE A 94 9.69 4.99 -0.72
CA ILE A 94 9.17 6.31 -1.11
C ILE A 94 8.93 7.13 0.17
N PRO A 95 9.64 8.25 0.39
CA PRO A 95 9.42 9.10 1.54
C PRO A 95 8.14 9.92 1.37
N MET A 96 7.21 9.79 2.31
CA MET A 96 5.92 10.50 2.26
C MET A 96 5.86 11.73 3.16
N GLY A 97 6.93 12.02 3.92
CA GLY A 97 6.96 13.10 4.89
C GLY A 97 6.11 12.80 6.13
N PRO A 98 5.95 13.76 7.05
CA PRO A 98 5.08 13.56 8.22
C PRO A 98 3.62 13.38 7.79
N ALA A 99 2.86 12.61 8.56
CA ALA A 99 1.41 12.59 8.42
C ALA A 99 0.85 13.96 8.77
N SER A 100 -0.19 14.40 8.06
CA SER A 100 -0.91 15.61 8.45
C SER A 100 -1.60 15.41 9.80
N ASP A 101 -1.64 16.48 10.60
CA ASP A 101 -2.47 16.57 11.80
C ASP A 101 -3.95 16.69 11.36
N GLU A 102 -4.52 15.60 10.85
CA GLU A 102 -5.97 15.51 10.66
C GLU A 102 -6.65 15.55 12.03
N GLU A 103 -7.69 16.40 12.16
CA GLU A 103 -8.54 16.48 13.35
C GLU A 103 -8.94 15.08 13.83
N ASP A 104 -8.87 14.87 15.13
CA ASP A 104 -9.14 13.58 15.74
C ASP A 104 -10.62 13.21 15.51
N LEU A 105 -10.90 12.35 14.53
CA LEU A 105 -12.25 11.85 14.18
C LEU A 105 -12.86 10.94 15.27
N GLY A 106 -12.37 11.06 16.51
CA GLY A 106 -12.73 10.25 17.65
C GLY A 106 -12.31 8.79 17.49
N SER A 107 -13.01 7.90 18.19
CA SER A 107 -12.73 6.47 18.26
C SER A 107 -13.09 5.69 16.99
N ARG A 108 -13.32 6.35 15.85
CA ARG A 108 -13.67 5.68 14.59
C ARG A 108 -12.43 5.09 13.94
N PRO A 109 -12.46 3.81 13.49
CA PRO A 109 -11.41 3.23 12.69
C PRO A 109 -11.05 4.14 11.51
N ARG A 110 -9.76 4.18 11.15
CA ARG A 110 -9.28 4.99 10.03
C ARG A 110 -8.88 4.08 8.88
N LEU A 111 -9.14 4.51 7.65
CA LEU A 111 -8.65 3.81 6.46
C LEU A 111 -7.22 4.27 6.17
N GLY A 112 -6.35 3.30 5.95
CA GLY A 112 -4.97 3.50 5.58
C GLY A 112 -4.66 2.87 4.23
N ILE A 113 -3.90 3.56 3.40
CA ILE A 113 -3.42 3.08 2.11
C ILE A 113 -1.91 3.04 2.15
N LEU A 114 -1.32 1.87 1.90
CA LEU A 114 0.12 1.71 1.72
C LEU A 114 0.41 1.58 0.22
N PRO A 115 0.93 2.64 -0.44
CA PRO A 115 1.37 2.56 -1.82
C PRO A 115 2.63 1.71 -1.97
N ILE A 116 2.68 0.93 -3.03
CA ILE A 116 3.79 0.02 -3.32
C ILE A 116 4.07 0.08 -4.82
N ILE A 117 5.33 0.15 -5.21
CA ILE A 117 5.74 -0.08 -6.60
C ILE A 117 6.48 -1.41 -6.70
N ALA A 118 5.96 -2.32 -7.53
CA ALA A 118 6.70 -3.51 -7.91
C ALA A 118 7.49 -3.24 -9.20
N VAL A 119 8.78 -3.59 -9.20
CA VAL A 119 9.65 -3.50 -10.38
C VAL A 119 9.73 -4.88 -11.02
N VAL A 120 9.13 -5.00 -12.21
CA VAL A 120 8.93 -6.26 -12.90
C VAL A 120 9.57 -6.21 -14.28
N LYS A 121 10.28 -7.26 -14.68
CA LYS A 121 10.79 -7.34 -16.07
C LYS A 121 9.62 -7.58 -17.02
N GLY A 122 9.65 -6.97 -18.21
CA GLY A 122 8.57 -7.10 -19.20
C GLY A 122 8.14 -8.55 -19.48
N LEU A 123 9.09 -9.48 -19.57
CA LEU A 123 8.83 -10.92 -19.77
C LEU A 123 8.11 -11.63 -18.61
N GLN A 124 8.03 -11.01 -17.43
CA GLN A 124 7.44 -11.58 -16.21
C GLN A 124 6.09 -10.95 -15.86
N LEU A 125 5.62 -9.98 -16.64
CA LEU A 125 4.41 -9.20 -16.32
C LEU A 125 3.15 -10.05 -16.23
N GLU A 126 2.96 -10.98 -17.17
CA GLU A 126 1.80 -11.87 -17.19
C GLU A 126 1.74 -12.74 -15.93
N THR A 127 2.82 -13.48 -15.65
CA THR A 127 2.93 -14.32 -14.44
C THR A 127 2.86 -13.49 -13.17
N PHE A 128 3.35 -12.25 -13.18
CA PHE A 128 3.23 -11.36 -12.03
C PHE A 128 1.79 -10.92 -11.79
N GLY A 129 1.04 -10.62 -12.86
CA GLY A 129 -0.38 -10.27 -12.79
C GLY A 129 -1.21 -11.33 -12.08
N GLU A 130 -0.88 -12.61 -12.29
CA GLU A 130 -1.59 -13.71 -11.61
C GLU A 130 -1.34 -13.72 -10.09
N LYS A 131 -0.23 -13.17 -9.59
CA LYS A 131 0.11 -13.13 -8.16
C LYS A 131 -0.56 -11.99 -7.40
N ILE A 132 -0.94 -10.93 -8.10
CA ILE A 132 -1.61 -9.76 -7.50
C ILE A 132 -2.96 -10.18 -6.94
N GLY A 133 -3.27 -9.74 -5.73
CA GLY A 133 -4.52 -10.08 -5.04
C GLY A 133 -4.59 -11.51 -4.48
N ARG A 134 -3.58 -12.36 -4.69
CA ARG A 134 -3.53 -13.68 -4.04
C ARG A 134 -3.35 -13.53 -2.53
N GLU A 135 -3.99 -14.43 -1.79
CA GLU A 135 -3.78 -14.56 -0.36
C GLU A 135 -2.29 -14.76 -0.04
N TRP A 136 -1.90 -14.24 1.12
CA TRP A 136 -0.51 -14.31 1.54
C TRP A 136 -0.24 -15.65 2.19
N SER A 137 0.94 -16.19 1.92
CA SER A 137 1.43 -17.30 2.73
C SER A 137 1.53 -16.88 4.20
N GLU A 138 1.35 -17.82 5.12
CA GLU A 138 1.46 -17.58 6.56
C GLU A 138 2.81 -16.91 6.91
N VAL A 139 3.90 -17.37 6.28
CA VAL A 139 5.24 -16.80 6.47
C VAL A 139 5.29 -15.33 6.04
N ALA A 140 4.72 -14.97 4.87
CA ALA A 140 4.69 -13.60 4.39
C ALA A 140 3.80 -12.70 5.29
N GLN A 141 2.66 -13.23 5.74
CA GLN A 141 1.77 -12.55 6.69
C GLN A 141 2.47 -12.24 8.01
N VAL A 142 3.12 -13.22 8.63
CA VAL A 142 3.84 -13.02 9.89
C VAL A 142 4.99 -12.03 9.70
N ALA A 143 5.76 -12.14 8.61
CA ALA A 143 6.85 -11.21 8.32
C ALA A 143 6.34 -9.76 8.16
N PHE A 144 5.22 -9.57 7.47
CA PHE A 144 4.62 -8.25 7.29
C PHE A 144 4.10 -7.70 8.61
N GLN A 145 3.33 -8.48 9.38
CA GLN A 145 2.81 -8.05 10.69
C GLN A 145 3.94 -7.64 11.62
N ASN A 146 5.03 -8.41 11.68
CA ASN A 146 6.22 -8.07 12.49
C ASN A 146 6.91 -6.77 12.04
N SER A 147 6.77 -6.37 10.77
CA SER A 147 7.29 -5.09 10.28
C SER A 147 6.34 -3.90 10.55
N VAL A 148 5.06 -4.17 10.74
CA VAL A 148 4.00 -3.15 10.83
C VAL A 148 3.58 -2.87 12.27
N TYR A 149 3.44 -3.91 13.09
CA TYR A 149 2.93 -3.79 14.46
C TYR A 149 3.73 -2.80 15.33
N PRO A 150 5.08 -2.81 15.32
CA PRO A 150 5.86 -1.85 16.10
C PRO A 150 5.57 -0.40 15.68
N ALA A 151 5.54 -0.12 14.37
CA ALA A 151 5.28 1.23 13.86
C ALA A 151 3.93 1.78 14.33
N PHE A 152 2.94 0.89 14.47
CA PHE A 152 1.57 1.26 14.83
C PHE A 152 1.28 1.11 16.33
N ASN A 153 2.27 0.68 17.13
CA ASN A 153 2.11 0.34 18.55
C ASN A 153 0.98 -0.66 18.82
N LEU A 154 0.87 -1.68 17.95
CA LEU A 154 -0.13 -2.74 18.09
C LEU A 154 0.38 -3.85 19.00
N ILE A 155 -0.49 -4.32 19.88
CA ILE A 155 -0.27 -5.45 20.79
C ILE A 155 -0.89 -6.71 20.15
N ALA A 156 -0.03 -7.66 19.80
CA ALA A 156 -0.46 -8.95 19.24
C ALA A 156 -1.47 -9.68 20.15
N GLY A 157 -2.56 -10.15 19.56
CA GLY A 157 -3.65 -10.84 20.26
C GLY A 157 -4.64 -9.92 20.97
N TYR A 158 -4.35 -8.63 21.10
CA TYR A 158 -5.24 -7.63 21.71
C TYR A 158 -5.81 -6.68 20.65
N ASP A 159 -4.92 -6.10 19.85
CA ASP A 159 -5.26 -5.25 18.71
C ASP A 159 -5.43 -6.09 17.44
N LEU A 160 -6.20 -5.56 16.48
CA LEU A 160 -6.36 -6.18 15.16
C LEU A 160 -5.84 -5.24 14.07
N LEU A 161 -4.90 -5.76 13.28
CA LEU A 161 -4.57 -5.19 11.98
C LEU A 161 -5.37 -5.91 10.90
N LEU A 162 -6.28 -5.20 10.25
CA LEU A 162 -7.04 -5.70 9.10
C LEU A 162 -6.42 -5.12 7.84
N TYR A 163 -6.13 -5.95 6.84
CA TYR A 163 -5.49 -5.52 5.60
C TYR A 163 -5.84 -6.45 4.45
N THR A 164 -5.79 -5.93 3.22
CA THR A 164 -5.93 -6.75 2.01
C THR A 164 -4.58 -7.23 1.49
N PRO A 165 -4.53 -8.30 0.68
CA PRO A 165 -3.38 -8.53 -0.16
C PRO A 165 -3.07 -7.33 -1.06
N SER A 166 -1.83 -7.25 -1.57
CA SER A 166 -1.46 -6.22 -2.55
C SER A 166 -2.28 -6.37 -3.82
N HIS A 167 -3.07 -5.35 -4.14
CA HIS A 167 -3.84 -5.24 -5.39
C HIS A 167 -3.26 -4.14 -6.28
N HIS A 168 -3.62 -4.12 -7.57
CA HIS A 168 -3.35 -2.95 -8.39
C HIS A 168 -3.97 -1.71 -7.73
N ALA A 169 -3.22 -0.60 -7.73
CA ALA A 169 -3.69 0.65 -7.16
C ALA A 169 -4.97 1.19 -7.84
N ARG A 170 -5.23 0.80 -9.10
CA ARG A 170 -6.47 1.09 -9.83
C ARG A 170 -7.69 0.34 -9.25
N ASP A 171 -7.49 -0.80 -8.62
CA ASP A 171 -8.56 -1.67 -8.11
C ASP A 171 -8.85 -1.40 -6.62
N MET A 172 -8.48 -0.22 -6.11
CA MET A 172 -8.50 0.07 -4.67
C MET A 172 -9.89 -0.02 -4.05
N ASN A 173 -10.94 0.35 -4.78
CA ASN A 173 -12.32 0.23 -4.30
C ASN A 173 -12.72 -1.21 -3.98
N ARG A 174 -12.16 -2.21 -4.69
CA ARG A 174 -12.35 -3.62 -4.33
C ARG A 174 -11.70 -3.93 -2.98
N SER A 175 -10.50 -3.40 -2.74
CA SER A 175 -9.81 -3.58 -1.45
C SER A 175 -10.53 -2.87 -0.30
N ILE A 176 -11.07 -1.67 -0.54
CA ILE A 176 -11.87 -0.93 0.45
C ILE A 176 -13.13 -1.70 0.81
N ALA A 177 -13.83 -2.28 -0.18
CA ALA A 177 -15.02 -3.11 0.07
C ALA A 177 -14.68 -4.33 0.95
N ALA A 178 -13.56 -5.02 0.68
CA ALA A 178 -13.09 -6.12 1.52
C ALA A 178 -12.75 -5.67 2.96
N ILE A 179 -12.13 -4.49 3.12
CA ILE A 179 -11.83 -3.92 4.45
C ILE A 179 -13.10 -3.55 5.20
N ASN A 180 -14.11 -3.01 4.52
CA ASN A 180 -15.42 -2.74 5.12
C ASN A 180 -16.04 -4.02 5.67
N GLN A 181 -16.02 -5.10 4.90
CA GLN A 181 -16.54 -6.40 5.35
C GLN A 181 -15.75 -6.93 6.56
N MET A 182 -14.42 -6.98 6.49
CA MET A 182 -13.59 -7.43 7.61
C MET A 182 -13.79 -6.59 8.87
N THR A 183 -13.98 -5.28 8.71
CA THR A 183 -14.20 -4.35 9.83
C THR A 183 -15.58 -4.60 10.45
N GLU A 184 -16.63 -4.71 9.64
CA GLU A 184 -17.98 -5.02 10.12
C GLU A 184 -18.01 -6.34 10.90
N GLU A 185 -17.38 -7.40 10.36
CA GLU A 185 -17.25 -8.69 11.02
C GLU A 185 -16.50 -8.57 12.37
N ALA A 186 -15.41 -7.81 12.43
CA ALA A 186 -14.64 -7.60 13.65
C ALA A 186 -15.42 -6.85 14.74
N PHE A 187 -16.27 -5.89 14.36
CA PHE A 187 -17.16 -5.18 15.28
C PHE A 187 -18.30 -6.07 15.78
N HIS A 188 -18.90 -6.84 14.88
CA HIS A 188 -19.93 -7.81 15.23
C HIS A 188 -19.42 -8.86 16.24
N GLN A 189 -18.24 -9.44 15.98
CA GLN A 189 -17.59 -10.39 16.89
C GLN A 189 -17.26 -9.79 18.27
N ALA A 190 -16.97 -8.48 18.32
CA ALA A 190 -16.72 -7.77 19.57
C ALA A 190 -18.00 -7.34 20.30
N GLY A 191 -19.19 -7.57 19.72
CA GLY A 191 -20.47 -7.11 20.28
C GLY A 191 -20.59 -5.58 20.31
N ARG A 192 -19.95 -4.88 19.36
CA ARG A 192 -19.91 -3.41 19.29
C ARG A 192 -20.70 -2.91 18.08
N PRO A 193 -21.37 -1.74 18.17
CA PRO A 193 -21.99 -1.12 17.01
C PRO A 193 -20.95 -0.79 15.94
N TYR A 194 -21.19 -1.26 14.72
CA TYR A 194 -20.33 -0.93 13.58
C TYR A 194 -20.49 0.56 13.22
N PRO A 195 -19.39 1.36 13.16
CA PRO A 195 -19.47 2.80 12.92
C PRO A 195 -19.83 3.19 11.48
N GLY A 196 -19.95 2.21 10.58
CA GLY A 196 -20.23 2.41 9.16
C GLY A 196 -19.00 2.20 8.27
N PRO A 197 -19.23 2.02 6.96
CA PRO A 197 -18.18 1.75 5.98
C PRO A 197 -17.30 2.97 5.70
N PHE A 198 -16.07 2.71 5.28
CA PHE A 198 -15.21 3.66 4.61
C PHE A 198 -15.73 3.96 3.20
N ASP A 199 -15.63 5.23 2.80
CA ASP A 199 -16.05 5.68 1.48
C ASP A 199 -15.13 5.13 0.36
N PRO A 200 -15.69 4.79 -0.82
CA PRO A 200 -14.90 4.46 -1.99
C PRO A 200 -14.16 5.70 -2.53
N LEU A 201 -13.04 5.47 -3.22
CA LEU A 201 -12.31 6.49 -3.96
C LEU A 201 -13.01 6.82 -5.29
N PRO A 202 -12.89 8.06 -5.82
CA PRO A 202 -13.49 8.43 -7.10
C PRO A 202 -12.88 7.63 -8.27
N GLU A 203 -13.73 7.00 -9.09
CA GLU A 203 -13.30 6.14 -10.20
C GLU A 203 -12.50 6.91 -11.26
N GLU A 204 -12.80 8.19 -11.45
CA GLU A 204 -12.09 9.07 -12.39
C GLU A 204 -10.63 9.30 -11.99
N ILE A 205 -10.31 9.17 -10.70
CA ILE A 205 -8.94 9.28 -10.21
C ILE A 205 -8.23 7.93 -10.33
N LEU A 206 -8.89 6.83 -9.91
CA LEU A 206 -8.30 5.49 -9.99
C LEU A 206 -7.97 5.07 -11.43
N SER A 207 -8.85 5.41 -12.38
CA SER A 207 -8.66 5.09 -13.80
C SER A 207 -7.44 5.75 -14.45
N ARG A 208 -6.94 6.87 -13.89
CA ARG A 208 -5.73 7.56 -14.36
C ARG A 208 -4.45 6.84 -13.97
N ILE A 209 -4.48 6.07 -12.89
CA ILE A 209 -3.33 5.30 -12.42
C ILE A 209 -3.05 4.19 -13.46
N PRO A 210 -1.88 4.16 -14.11
CA PRO A 210 -1.59 3.14 -15.12
C PRO A 210 -1.46 1.75 -14.45
N LEU A 211 -1.86 0.68 -15.15
CA LEU A 211 -1.63 -0.69 -14.64
C LEU A 211 -0.15 -1.03 -14.52
N GLN A 212 0.67 -0.44 -15.39
CA GLN A 212 2.12 -0.55 -15.41
C GLN A 212 2.72 0.59 -16.25
N GLU A 213 3.96 0.98 -15.96
CA GLU A 213 4.69 1.99 -16.73
C GLU A 213 6.14 1.54 -16.97
N PRO A 214 6.63 1.49 -18.22
CA PRO A 214 8.05 1.19 -18.49
C PRO A 214 8.94 2.36 -18.04
N PHE A 215 10.11 2.05 -17.48
CA PHE A 215 11.03 3.09 -16.98
C PHE A 215 12.51 2.74 -17.25
N ALA A 216 13.41 3.72 -17.05
CA ALA A 216 14.85 3.52 -17.19
C ALA A 216 15.49 3.21 -15.83
N SER A 217 15.94 1.97 -15.63
CA SER A 217 16.79 1.59 -14.49
C SER A 217 18.20 2.18 -14.57
#